data_AF-A0A816G765-F1
#
_entry.id   AF-A0A816G765-F1
#
_cell.length_a   1.000
_cell.length_b   1.000
_cell.length_c   1.000
_cell.angle_alpha   90.00
_cell.angle_beta   90.00
_cell.angle_gamma   90.00
#
_symmetry.space_group_name_H-M   'P 1'
#
loop_
_entity.id
_entity.type
_entity.pdbx_description
1 polymer ?
#
loop_
_entity_poly.entity_id
_entity_poly.type
_entity_poly.pdbx_seq_one_letter_code
_entity_poly.pdbx_strand_id
1 'polypeptide(L)'
;MGQKSTHIDNNMEEEEEELSISLWKYNKERKKWSPKQPDQNNPTIHWEKFRVVTYNVWFSGEYQPMRFNSLCDILNKSQAQIIGLQEMTKNTLQQLASQSFVKERYYLSYIDGRTFNSWYGVVLLIDIRLHISNINLIDFPQSTMGRRLILAEIKLDQNEIVRIGTVHLESLDNKEQRSCQLDIC
;
A
#
# COMPACT_ATOMS: atom_id res chain seq x y z
N MET A 1 55.84 15.23 -17.92
CA MET A 1 54.60 14.61 -18.43
C MET A 1 54.32 13.40 -17.55
N GLY A 2 53.50 13.58 -16.51
CA GLY A 2 53.05 12.52 -15.61
C GLY A 2 51.60 12.82 -15.28
N GLN A 3 50.69 11.98 -15.78
CA GLN A 3 49.25 12.18 -15.70
C GLN A 3 48.79 12.10 -14.23
N LYS A 4 47.97 13.07 -13.84
CA LYS A 4 47.21 13.06 -12.59
C LYS A 4 46.05 12.08 -12.70
N SER A 5 45.90 11.31 -11.62
CA SER A 5 44.69 10.63 -11.16
C SER A 5 43.44 11.52 -11.25
N THR A 6 42.31 10.90 -11.60
CA THR A 6 41.08 10.96 -10.79
C THR A 6 40.17 9.81 -11.23
N HIS A 7 40.09 8.75 -10.39
CA HIS A 7 38.90 7.90 -10.36
C HIS A 7 37.74 8.78 -9.88
N ILE A 8 36.70 8.88 -10.69
CA ILE A 8 35.42 9.45 -10.29
C ILE A 8 34.56 8.27 -9.87
N ASP A 9 34.50 8.01 -8.57
CA ASP A 9 33.46 7.19 -7.96
C ASP A 9 32.16 7.99 -8.03
N ASN A 10 31.31 7.67 -9.02
CA ASN A 10 29.93 8.16 -9.08
C ASN A 10 29.07 7.27 -8.17
N ASN A 11 29.17 7.45 -6.86
CA ASN A 11 28.09 7.06 -5.95
C ASN A 11 27.02 8.17 -6.04
N MET A 12 26.11 8.05 -7.01
CA MET A 12 24.81 8.70 -6.87
C MET A 12 24.05 7.87 -5.83
N GLU A 13 24.00 8.37 -4.60
CA GLU A 13 23.00 7.93 -3.63
C GLU A 13 21.64 8.28 -4.24
N GLU A 14 20.95 7.30 -4.81
CA GLU A 14 19.56 7.47 -5.22
C GLU A 14 18.75 7.65 -3.94
N GLU A 15 18.36 8.90 -3.65
CA GLU A 15 17.55 9.25 -2.48
C GLU A 15 16.16 8.61 -2.57
N GLU A 16 15.66 8.16 -1.42
CA GLU A 16 14.30 7.64 -1.28
C GLU A 16 13.28 8.76 -1.54
N GLU A 17 12.45 8.61 -2.57
CA GLU A 17 11.38 9.55 -2.84
C GLU A 17 10.13 9.17 -2.03
N GLU A 18 9.78 9.99 -1.04
CA GLU A 18 8.52 9.90 -0.29
C GLU A 18 7.46 10.80 -0.95
N LEU A 19 6.44 10.16 -1.53
CA LEU A 19 5.35 10.85 -2.21
C LEU A 19 4.06 10.76 -1.40
N SER A 20 3.53 11.90 -0.95
CA SER A 20 2.19 11.95 -0.36
C SER A 20 1.12 11.59 -1.41
N ILE A 21 0.25 10.63 -1.09
CA ILE A 21 -0.81 10.16 -1.99
C ILE A 21 -2.20 10.47 -1.45
N SER A 22 -3.21 10.43 -2.33
CA SER A 22 -4.61 10.53 -1.91
C SER A 22 -5.19 9.16 -1.59
N LEU A 23 -6.06 9.11 -0.59
CA LEU A 23 -6.97 7.98 -0.39
C LEU A 23 -8.13 8.06 -1.38
N TRP A 24 -8.76 6.93 -1.66
CA TRP A 24 -9.93 6.87 -2.52
C TRP A 24 -11.13 6.34 -1.75
N LYS A 25 -12.25 7.06 -1.81
CA LYS A 25 -13.53 6.66 -1.22
C LYS A 25 -14.58 6.48 -2.30
N TYR A 26 -15.39 5.43 -2.18
CA TYR A 26 -16.53 5.26 -3.06
C TYR A 26 -17.68 6.18 -2.62
N ASN A 27 -18.16 7.01 -3.54
CA ASN A 27 -19.36 7.81 -3.36
C ASN A 27 -20.56 7.02 -3.92
N LYS A 28 -21.45 6.56 -3.02
CA LYS A 28 -22.63 5.76 -3.36
C LYS A 28 -23.62 6.52 -4.26
N GLU A 29 -23.86 7.80 -3.99
CA GLU A 29 -24.81 8.63 -4.74
C GLU A 29 -24.35 8.83 -6.19
N ARG A 30 -23.07 9.15 -6.37
CA ARG A 30 -22.45 9.40 -7.67
C ARG A 30 -21.95 8.13 -8.35
N LYS A 31 -22.10 6.98 -7.68
CA LYS A 31 -21.63 5.64 -8.08
C LYS A 31 -20.17 5.61 -8.57
N LYS A 32 -19.30 6.41 -7.97
CA LYS A 32 -17.91 6.59 -8.42
C LYS A 32 -16.93 6.68 -7.26
N TRP A 33 -15.70 6.25 -7.51
CA TRP A 33 -14.57 6.53 -6.64
C TRP A 33 -14.13 8.00 -6.80
N SER A 34 -13.75 8.62 -5.70
CA SER A 34 -13.18 9.97 -5.70
C SER A 34 -12.02 10.06 -4.73
N PRO A 35 -10.98 10.84 -5.05
CA PRO A 35 -9.90 11.08 -4.12
C PRO A 35 -10.43 11.82 -2.89
N LYS A 36 -9.86 11.48 -1.74
CA LYS A 36 -10.08 12.11 -0.45
C LYS A 36 -8.72 12.37 0.16
N GLN A 37 -8.52 13.62 0.56
CA GLN A 37 -7.38 13.96 1.39
C GLN A 37 -7.61 13.40 2.80
N PRO A 38 -6.52 13.01 3.49
CA PRO A 38 -6.53 12.77 4.94
C PRO A 38 -7.36 13.84 5.67
N ASP A 39 -8.36 13.41 6.42
CA ASP A 39 -9.31 14.31 7.10
C ASP A 39 -8.72 14.78 8.43
N GLN A 40 -8.71 16.09 8.69
CA GLN A 40 -8.06 16.63 9.89
C GLN A 40 -8.99 16.71 11.11
N ASN A 41 -10.31 16.54 10.94
CA ASN A 41 -11.26 17.02 11.95
C ASN A 41 -12.11 15.95 12.65
N ASN A 42 -12.03 14.67 12.25
CA ASN A 42 -12.82 13.61 12.88
C ASN A 42 -11.96 12.79 13.85
N PRO A 43 -12.32 12.66 15.13
CA PRO A 43 -11.61 11.78 16.05
C PRO A 43 -11.79 10.32 15.63
N THR A 44 -10.75 9.51 15.78
CA THR A 44 -10.86 8.06 15.59
C THR A 44 -11.81 7.50 16.63
N ILE A 45 -12.71 6.62 16.17
CA ILE A 45 -13.58 5.87 17.07
C ILE A 45 -12.71 4.93 17.90
N HIS A 46 -12.96 4.83 19.20
CA HIS A 46 -12.27 3.86 20.05
C HIS A 46 -12.61 2.42 19.62
N TRP A 47 -11.61 1.54 19.58
CA TRP A 47 -11.77 0.13 19.21
C TRP A 47 -11.28 -0.76 20.33
N GLU A 48 -12.15 -1.65 20.82
CA GLU A 48 -11.74 -2.69 21.77
C GLU A 48 -10.76 -3.71 21.16
N LYS A 49 -10.86 -3.91 19.83
CA LYS A 49 -10.02 -4.84 19.06
C LYS A 49 -9.64 -4.20 17.73
N PHE A 50 -8.35 -4.17 17.45
CA PHE A 50 -7.79 -3.74 16.19
C PHE A 50 -7.23 -4.95 15.45
N ARG A 51 -7.69 -5.16 14.21
CA ARG A 51 -7.31 -6.29 13.37
C ARG A 51 -6.69 -5.78 12.08
N VAL A 52 -5.48 -6.26 11.84
CA VAL A 52 -4.74 -6.07 10.60
C VAL A 52 -4.70 -7.41 9.88
N VAL A 53 -4.98 -7.39 8.58
CA VAL A 53 -4.80 -8.54 7.70
C VAL A 53 -3.76 -8.17 6.65
N THR A 54 -2.83 -9.09 6.39
CA THR A 54 -1.93 -8.99 5.25
C THR A 54 -2.08 -10.23 4.38
N TYR A 55 -2.06 -10.07 3.06
CA TYR A 55 -2.20 -11.19 2.12
C TYR A 55 -1.50 -10.93 0.80
N ASN A 56 -0.58 -11.80 0.41
CA ASN A 56 -0.08 -11.85 -0.97
C ASN A 56 -1.12 -12.62 -1.81
N VAL A 57 -1.74 -11.94 -2.77
CA VAL A 57 -2.92 -12.49 -3.48
C VAL A 57 -2.56 -13.52 -4.55
N TRP A 58 -1.27 -13.65 -4.85
CA TRP A 58 -0.70 -14.51 -5.88
C TRP A 58 -1.35 -14.29 -7.25
N PHE A 59 -0.72 -13.50 -8.11
CA PHE A 59 -1.29 -13.08 -9.40
C PHE A 59 -1.37 -14.18 -10.49
N SER A 60 -0.97 -15.43 -10.19
CA SER A 60 -0.98 -16.53 -11.16
C SER A 60 -2.39 -16.72 -11.75
N GLY A 61 -2.45 -16.99 -13.05
CA GLY A 61 -3.70 -17.14 -13.81
C GLY A 61 -4.54 -18.36 -13.39
N GLU A 62 -3.94 -19.33 -12.72
CA GLU A 62 -4.61 -20.55 -12.25
C GLU A 62 -5.76 -20.23 -11.30
N TYR A 63 -6.98 -20.52 -11.77
CA TYR A 63 -8.23 -20.27 -11.04
C TYR A 63 -8.34 -18.85 -10.47
N GLN A 64 -7.64 -17.87 -11.08
CA GLN A 64 -7.42 -16.56 -10.49
C GLN A 64 -8.74 -15.89 -10.06
N PRO A 65 -9.82 -15.87 -10.88
CA PRO A 65 -11.09 -15.26 -10.46
C PRO A 65 -11.73 -15.98 -9.27
N MET A 66 -11.68 -17.31 -9.24
CA MET A 66 -12.24 -18.10 -8.13
C MET A 66 -11.47 -17.87 -6.84
N ARG A 67 -10.13 -17.94 -6.90
CA ARG A 67 -9.26 -17.70 -5.73
C ARG A 67 -9.45 -16.29 -5.19
N PHE A 68 -9.50 -15.29 -6.07
CA PHE A 68 -9.64 -13.90 -5.65
C PHE A 68 -11.02 -13.60 -5.05
N ASN A 69 -12.09 -14.19 -5.59
CA ASN A 69 -13.42 -14.10 -4.99
C ASN A 69 -13.47 -14.74 -3.60
N SER A 70 -12.90 -15.95 -3.45
CA SER A 70 -12.81 -16.60 -2.13
C SER A 70 -11.94 -15.80 -1.15
N LEU A 71 -10.87 -15.17 -1.62
CA LEU A 71 -10.08 -14.25 -0.81
C LEU A 71 -10.92 -13.05 -0.36
N CYS A 72 -11.71 -12.44 -1.26
CA CYS A 72 -12.62 -11.34 -0.90
C CYS A 72 -13.61 -11.75 0.21
N ASP A 73 -14.12 -12.99 0.19
CA ASP A 73 -14.97 -13.51 1.27
C ASP A 73 -14.22 -13.60 2.61
N ILE A 74 -12.98 -14.07 2.59
CA ILE A 74 -12.10 -14.14 3.78
C ILE A 74 -11.85 -12.72 4.33
N LEU A 75 -11.48 -11.79 3.45
CA LEU A 75 -11.21 -10.40 3.81
C LEU A 75 -12.46 -9.74 4.40
N ASN A 76 -13.63 -9.94 3.79
CA ASN A 76 -14.88 -9.40 4.30
C ASN A 76 -15.21 -9.97 5.70
N LYS A 77 -15.18 -11.30 5.85
CA LYS A 77 -15.44 -12.00 7.13
C LYS A 77 -14.47 -11.60 8.24
N SER A 78 -13.23 -11.22 7.89
CA SER A 78 -12.24 -10.80 8.88
C SER A 78 -12.67 -9.58 9.68
N GLN A 79 -13.48 -8.69 9.09
CA GLN A 79 -13.85 -7.38 9.66
C GLN A 79 -12.60 -6.56 10.08
N ALA A 80 -11.48 -6.73 9.39
CA ALA A 80 -10.22 -6.05 9.70
C ALA A 80 -10.32 -4.54 9.48
N GLN A 81 -9.70 -3.76 10.35
CA GLN A 81 -9.61 -2.31 10.19
C GLN A 81 -8.61 -1.94 9.09
N ILE A 82 -7.59 -2.78 8.90
CA ILE A 82 -6.54 -2.58 7.91
C ILE A 82 -6.32 -3.87 7.13
N ILE A 83 -6.21 -3.74 5.81
CA ILE A 83 -5.84 -4.85 4.93
C ILE A 83 -4.71 -4.40 4.01
N GLY A 84 -3.54 -5.01 4.15
CA GLY A 84 -2.42 -4.88 3.22
C GLY A 84 -2.41 -6.02 2.21
N LEU A 85 -2.43 -5.72 0.93
CA LEU A 85 -2.41 -6.71 -0.13
C LEU A 85 -1.16 -6.56 -0.99
N GLN A 86 -0.51 -7.67 -1.31
CA GLN A 86 0.65 -7.73 -2.20
C GLN A 86 0.33 -8.50 -3.48
N GLU A 87 1.15 -8.32 -4.52
CA GLU A 87 0.94 -8.93 -5.86
C GLU A 87 -0.37 -8.49 -6.53
N MET A 88 -0.83 -7.28 -6.21
CA MET A 88 -2.03 -6.71 -6.81
C MET A 88 -1.72 -6.24 -8.23
N THR A 89 -2.40 -6.80 -9.22
CA THR A 89 -2.43 -6.28 -10.59
C THR A 89 -3.53 -5.23 -10.74
N LYS A 90 -3.50 -4.46 -11.84
CA LYS A 90 -4.57 -3.50 -12.17
C LYS A 90 -5.95 -4.17 -12.26
N ASN A 91 -6.02 -5.36 -12.86
CA ASN A 91 -7.27 -6.11 -13.02
C ASN A 91 -7.82 -6.57 -11.66
N THR A 92 -6.96 -7.12 -10.80
CA THR A 92 -7.38 -7.55 -9.45
C THR A 92 -7.76 -6.37 -8.57
N LEU A 93 -7.11 -5.22 -8.73
CA LEU A 93 -7.49 -3.99 -8.02
C LEU A 93 -8.88 -3.50 -8.45
N GLN A 94 -9.19 -3.54 -9.75
CA GLN A 94 -10.54 -3.21 -10.24
C GLN A 94 -11.59 -4.18 -9.72
N GLN A 95 -11.29 -5.48 -9.70
CA GLN A 95 -12.17 -6.49 -9.09
C GLN A 95 -12.41 -6.20 -7.61
N LEU A 96 -11.35 -5.87 -6.85
CA LEU A 96 -11.44 -5.51 -5.44
C LEU A 96 -12.29 -4.26 -5.21
N ALA A 97 -12.01 -3.19 -5.97
CA ALA A 97 -12.73 -1.93 -5.91
C ALA A 97 -14.20 -2.06 -6.36
N SER A 98 -14.56 -3.16 -7.02
CA SER A 98 -15.95 -3.47 -7.37
C SER A 98 -16.75 -4.09 -6.23
N GLN A 99 -16.08 -4.71 -5.25
CA GLN A 99 -16.71 -5.42 -4.14
C GLN A 99 -17.53 -4.47 -3.26
N SER A 100 -18.72 -4.91 -2.85
CA SER A 100 -19.62 -4.10 -2.01
C SER A 100 -18.97 -3.74 -0.68
N PHE A 101 -18.41 -4.72 0.04
CA PHE A 101 -17.79 -4.47 1.34
C PHE A 101 -16.62 -3.49 1.26
N VAL A 102 -15.87 -3.46 0.14
CA VAL A 102 -14.79 -2.51 -0.10
C VAL A 102 -15.35 -1.10 -0.26
N LYS A 103 -16.33 -0.92 -1.16
CA LYS A 103 -17.00 0.36 -1.40
C LYS A 103 -17.65 0.95 -0.14
N GLU A 104 -18.09 0.09 0.77
CA GLU A 104 -18.85 0.49 1.95
C GLU A 104 -18.00 0.81 3.16
N ARG A 105 -16.91 0.06 3.37
CA ARG A 105 -16.14 0.11 4.61
C ARG A 105 -14.76 0.72 4.46
N TYR A 106 -14.19 0.78 3.25
CA TYR A 106 -12.77 1.08 3.11
C TYR A 106 -12.48 2.30 2.24
N TYR A 107 -11.46 3.04 2.67
CA TYR A 107 -10.59 3.78 1.78
C TYR A 107 -9.64 2.82 1.07
N LEU A 108 -9.29 3.12 -0.18
CA LEU A 108 -8.21 2.47 -0.92
C LEU A 108 -7.03 3.43 -1.07
N SER A 109 -5.80 2.94 -0.92
CA SER A 109 -4.60 3.72 -1.25
C SER A 109 -4.55 4.12 -2.72
N TYR A 110 -5.15 3.31 -3.62
CA TYR A 110 -5.28 3.64 -5.03
C TYR A 110 -6.36 2.79 -5.74
N ILE A 111 -6.79 3.17 -6.95
CA ILE A 111 -7.87 2.46 -7.68
C ILE A 111 -7.51 1.95 -9.08
N ASP A 112 -6.47 2.47 -9.72
CA ASP A 112 -6.08 2.13 -11.11
C ASP A 112 -4.60 1.75 -11.28
N GLY A 113 -3.90 1.52 -10.17
CA GLY A 113 -2.53 1.01 -10.12
C GLY A 113 -1.42 1.95 -10.62
N ARG A 114 -1.64 3.26 -10.74
CA ARG A 114 -0.58 4.22 -11.13
C ARG A 114 0.53 4.35 -10.10
N THR A 115 0.30 3.92 -8.87
CA THR A 115 1.33 3.83 -7.83
C THR A 115 2.19 2.57 -7.96
N PHE A 116 1.90 1.67 -8.89
CA PHE A 116 2.72 0.48 -9.11
C PHE A 116 3.95 0.84 -9.96
N ASN A 117 5.14 0.45 -9.51
CA ASN A 117 6.38 0.62 -10.27
C ASN A 117 6.69 -0.59 -11.18
N SER A 118 5.72 -1.48 -11.33
CA SER A 118 5.78 -2.68 -12.16
C SER A 118 4.35 -3.04 -12.61
N TRP A 119 4.17 -4.20 -13.23
CA TRP A 119 2.86 -4.69 -13.65
C TRP A 119 1.96 -5.14 -12.47
N TYR A 120 2.53 -5.21 -11.26
CA TYR A 120 1.85 -5.43 -9.99
C TYR A 120 2.40 -4.50 -8.90
N GLY A 121 1.73 -4.44 -7.75
CA GLY A 121 2.19 -3.70 -6.59
C GLY A 121 1.49 -4.08 -5.30
N VAL A 122 1.48 -3.14 -4.36
CA VAL A 122 0.81 -3.27 -3.06
C VAL A 122 -0.39 -2.33 -2.97
N VAL A 123 -1.39 -2.71 -2.18
CA VAL A 123 -2.59 -1.92 -1.94
C VAL A 123 -2.91 -1.96 -0.45
N LEU A 124 -3.27 -0.81 0.12
CA LEU A 124 -3.71 -0.70 1.50
C LEU A 124 -5.20 -0.32 1.53
N LEU A 125 -5.98 -1.08 2.29
CA LEU A 125 -7.38 -0.77 2.60
C LEU A 125 -7.42 -0.31 4.05
N ILE A 126 -8.08 0.81 4.28
CA ILE A 126 -8.18 1.43 5.61
C ILE A 126 -9.65 1.68 5.92
N ASP A 127 -10.15 1.17 7.06
CA ASP A 127 -11.54 1.35 7.46
C ASP A 127 -11.87 2.85 7.52
N ILE A 128 -13.00 3.25 6.92
CA ILE A 128 -13.39 4.66 6.77
C ILE A 128 -13.64 5.38 8.09
N ARG A 129 -13.76 4.63 9.19
CA ARG A 129 -13.93 5.14 10.55
C ARG A 129 -12.61 5.52 11.24
N LEU A 130 -11.47 5.22 10.62
CA LEU A 130 -10.15 5.62 11.11
C LEU A 130 -9.79 7.03 10.65
N HIS A 131 -9.22 7.81 11.56
CA HIS A 131 -8.57 9.07 11.24
C HIS A 131 -7.20 8.79 10.64
N ILE A 132 -7.07 9.02 9.34
CA ILE A 132 -5.79 8.94 8.64
C ILE A 132 -5.27 10.36 8.54
N SER A 133 -4.11 10.63 9.14
CA SER A 133 -3.48 11.96 9.13
C SER A 133 -2.55 12.14 7.94
N ASN A 134 -1.93 11.05 7.48
CA ASN A 134 -1.09 11.06 6.30
C ASN A 134 -1.06 9.68 5.62
N ILE A 135 -0.76 9.66 4.33
CA ILE A 135 -0.43 8.43 3.61
C ILE A 135 0.61 8.73 2.54
N ASN A 136 1.67 7.95 2.55
CA ASN A 136 2.81 8.12 1.66
C ASN A 136 3.09 6.85 0.88
N LEU A 137 3.63 7.03 -0.32
CA LEU A 137 4.26 6.00 -1.12
C LEU A 137 5.77 6.25 -1.06
N ILE A 138 6.53 5.26 -0.62
CA ILE A 138 7.98 5.33 -0.51
C ILE A 138 8.57 4.36 -1.53
N ASP A 139 9.43 4.89 -2.38
CA ASP A 139 10.15 4.12 -3.38
C ASP A 139 11.38 3.45 -2.79
N PHE A 140 11.72 2.28 -3.31
CA PHE A 140 12.99 1.61 -3.05
C PHE A 140 13.87 1.69 -4.30
N PRO A 141 14.79 2.65 -4.39
CA PRO A 141 15.57 2.87 -5.61
C PRO A 141 16.39 1.64 -6.03
N GLN A 142 16.90 0.88 -5.05
CA GLN A 142 17.61 -0.38 -5.25
C GLN A 142 16.74 -1.55 -5.72
N SER A 143 15.41 -1.38 -5.79
CA SER A 143 14.49 -2.43 -6.19
C SER A 143 14.55 -2.72 -7.68
N THR A 144 14.75 -3.97 -8.05
CA THR A 144 14.69 -4.45 -9.44
C THR A 144 13.32 -5.01 -9.84
N MET A 145 12.42 -5.26 -8.88
CA MET A 145 11.06 -5.76 -9.15
C MET A 145 9.96 -4.73 -8.90
N GLY A 146 10.31 -3.43 -8.86
CA GLY A 146 9.37 -2.33 -8.64
C GLY A 146 8.69 -2.31 -7.27
N ARG A 147 9.42 -2.69 -6.21
CA ARG A 147 8.95 -2.71 -4.82
C ARG A 147 8.78 -1.28 -4.31
N ARG A 148 7.72 -1.08 -3.53
CA ARG A 148 7.37 0.18 -2.86
C ARG A 148 6.71 -0.12 -1.52
N LEU A 149 6.80 0.82 -0.59
CA LEU A 149 6.08 0.82 0.68
C LEU A 149 4.93 1.83 0.60
N ILE A 150 3.72 1.42 1.02
CA ILE A 150 2.64 2.35 1.33
C ILE A 150 2.57 2.47 2.85
N LEU A 151 2.80 3.67 3.38
CA LEU A 151 2.80 3.97 4.80
C LEU A 151 1.66 4.91 5.14
N ALA A 152 0.73 4.48 6.01
CA ALA A 152 -0.35 5.31 6.51
C ALA A 152 -0.10 5.68 7.98
N GLU A 153 -0.33 6.93 8.33
CA GLU A 153 -0.35 7.42 9.71
C GLU A 153 -1.80 7.54 10.18
N ILE A 154 -2.12 6.85 11.26
CA ILE A 154 -3.46 6.74 11.82
C ILE A 154 -3.43 7.31 13.24
N LYS A 155 -4.22 8.34 13.51
CA LYS A 155 -4.38 8.84 14.88
C LYS A 155 -5.33 7.93 15.61
N LEU A 156 -4.93 7.33 16.73
CA LEU A 156 -5.85 6.57 17.58
C LEU A 156 -6.61 7.49 18.54
N ASP A 157 -5.95 8.55 19.02
CA ASP A 157 -6.53 9.64 19.80
C ASP A 157 -5.80 10.98 19.52
N GLN A 158 -5.85 11.94 20.46
CA GLN A 158 -5.19 13.24 20.29
C GLN A 158 -3.65 13.17 20.35
N ASN A 159 -3.08 12.16 21.02
CA ASN A 159 -1.65 12.07 21.33
C ASN A 159 -1.00 10.80 20.76
N GLU A 160 -1.78 9.82 20.32
CA GLU A 160 -1.29 8.55 19.82
C GLU A 160 -1.45 8.40 18.31
N ILE A 161 -0.32 8.15 17.63
CA ILE A 161 -0.27 7.84 16.20
C ILE A 161 0.27 6.42 16.03
N VAL A 162 -0.44 5.62 15.23
CA VAL A 162 0.05 4.34 14.74
C VAL A 162 0.37 4.47 13.26
N ARG A 163 1.57 4.03 12.90
CA ARG A 163 2.00 3.90 11.50
C ARG A 163 1.78 2.49 11.02
N ILE A 164 1.16 2.33 9.85
CA ILE A 164 0.92 1.02 9.25
C ILE A 164 1.42 1.02 7.81
N GLY A 165 2.39 0.15 7.56
CA GLY A 165 3.00 -0.08 6.26
C GLY A 165 2.44 -1.34 5.58
N THR A 166 2.28 -1.29 4.26
CA THR A 166 2.25 -2.51 3.44
C THR A 166 3.35 -2.46 2.39
N VAL A 167 4.12 -3.53 2.31
CA VAL A 167 5.27 -3.68 1.43
C VAL A 167 5.35 -5.11 0.92
N HIS A 168 5.95 -5.28 -0.26
CA HIS A 168 6.37 -6.59 -0.74
C HIS A 168 7.84 -6.49 -1.14
N LEU A 169 8.73 -6.90 -0.23
CA LEU A 169 10.18 -6.79 -0.40
C LEU A 169 10.70 -7.66 -1.53
N GLU A 170 11.97 -7.43 -1.89
CA GLU A 170 12.64 -8.14 -2.98
C GLU A 170 12.59 -9.66 -2.77
N SER A 171 12.20 -10.38 -3.82
CA SER A 171 11.97 -11.83 -3.77
C SER A 171 13.16 -12.61 -4.30
N LEU A 172 13.07 -13.95 -4.26
CA LEU A 172 14.12 -14.87 -4.73
C LEU A 172 15.43 -14.66 -3.95
N ASP A 173 16.58 -14.85 -4.61
CA ASP A 173 17.91 -14.76 -4.02
C ASP A 173 18.46 -13.33 -3.93
N ASN A 174 17.59 -12.37 -3.61
CA ASN A 174 17.95 -10.95 -3.45
C ASN A 174 17.96 -10.55 -1.97
N LYS A 175 18.78 -11.23 -1.17
CA LYS A 175 18.82 -11.01 0.29
C LYS A 175 19.35 -9.61 0.66
N GLU A 176 20.32 -9.09 -0.09
CA GLU A 176 20.98 -7.82 0.20
C GLU A 176 20.04 -6.65 -0.07
N GLN A 177 19.39 -6.63 -1.24
CA GLN A 177 18.38 -5.63 -1.59
C GLN A 177 17.24 -5.63 -0.59
N ARG A 178 16.75 -6.81 -0.20
CA ARG A 178 15.68 -6.96 0.80
C ARG A 178 16.12 -6.48 2.19
N SER A 179 17.38 -6.67 2.57
CA SER A 179 17.92 -6.11 3.82
C SER A 179 17.90 -4.59 3.78
N CYS A 180 18.43 -3.99 2.71
CA CYS A 180 18.41 -2.53 2.55
C CYS A 180 16.98 -1.97 2.54
N GLN A 181 16.01 -2.67 1.94
CA GLN A 181 14.61 -2.25 1.96
C GLN A 181 13.98 -2.31 3.35
N LEU A 182 14.41 -3.26 4.21
CA LEU A 182 13.94 -3.35 5.60
C LEU A 182 14.45 -2.21 6.46
N ASP A 183 15.66 -1.70 6.20
CA ASP A 183 16.24 -0.57 6.96
C ASP A 183 15.45 0.74 6.76
N ILE A 184 14.65 0.81 5.68
CA ILE A 184 13.79 1.95 5.32
C ILE A 184 12.40 1.85 5.97
N CYS A 185 11.93 0.63 6.26
CA CYS A 185 10.58 0.35 6.74
C CYS A 185 10.41 0.67 8.24
#